data_AF-A0AAE9Z5N8-F1
#
_entry.id   AF-A0AAE9Z5N8-F1
#
_cell.length_a   1.000
_cell.length_b   1.000
_cell.length_c   1.000
_cell.angle_alpha   90.00
_cell.angle_beta   90.00
_cell.angle_gamma   90.00
#
_symmetry.space_group_name_H-M   'P 1'
#
loop_
_entity.id
_entity.type
_entity.pdbx_description
1 polymer ?
#
loop_
_entity_poly.entity_id
_entity_poly.type
_entity_poly.pdbx_seq_one_letter_code
_entity_poly.pdbx_strand_id
1 'polypeptide(L)'
;MMKKGLFALWLSSVGLSFFLGYKISPAHQPQTTPNQPEFAPARSENTSIAGVTAGKQQTTAPRVTTRPTSQAGTNEPVRVADSLAQIKALLGNGNMLMDMEGIAQSYLLVKNFSEQDVLDSLALLQNELEQTDNMMPLMLLLGRYAELNPQQAIAFAENNIHSSQSKMTAMSSVIGAWAKQDPQAAYDWFLASEQDSADSGFFNANSVGLMAIFNGLANRDLNDAIDKLADISDSNSDTMMAINGITTSFTDKAQFIRLMEKTEEFDDRRIQESILSTWTMKNPEDTVEWLDTIEDLEHKKALQQDVLRNWMFTEPLDAATWYMGSAGDSDKQAAGEQIISHWGRNNPQATLNWLEQQPEIDNEASTRNLLETSVFEHPQFAIDHLERLSSDSDKQRISFNIYLALEHESKQKAANFVASSPYKEALENEISEYRLRQAEQENARP
;
A
#
# COMPACT_ATOMS: atom_id res chain seq x y z
N MET A 1 30.24 11.14 41.90
CA MET A 1 31.21 11.19 40.77
C MET A 1 31.45 9.86 40.04
N MET A 2 30.93 8.70 40.48
CA MET A 2 31.18 7.40 39.82
C MET A 2 30.29 7.05 38.60
N LYS A 3 29.23 7.80 38.30
CA LYS A 3 28.30 7.45 37.19
C LYS A 3 28.78 7.86 35.78
N LYS A 4 29.73 8.80 35.66
CA LYS A 4 30.25 9.25 34.35
C LYS A 4 31.30 8.29 33.76
N GLY A 5 31.99 7.51 34.60
CA GLY A 5 33.00 6.54 34.14
C GLY A 5 32.40 5.28 33.48
N LEU A 6 31.24 4.82 33.97
CA LEU A 6 30.54 3.64 33.43
C LEU A 6 29.95 3.88 32.03
N PHE A 7 29.47 5.10 31.75
CA PHE A 7 28.94 5.44 30.43
C PHE A 7 30.04 5.53 29.36
N ALA A 8 31.22 6.04 29.74
CA ALA A 8 32.39 6.08 28.85
C ALA A 8 32.96 4.69 28.56
N LEU A 9 32.94 3.78 29.54
CA LEU A 9 33.33 2.38 29.36
C LEU A 9 32.34 1.62 28.46
N TRP A 10 31.04 1.92 28.56
CA TRP A 10 30.02 1.32 27.69
C TRP A 10 30.18 1.76 26.23
N LEU A 11 30.32 3.07 25.96
CA LEU A 11 30.57 3.60 24.61
C LEU A 11 31.86 3.06 23.97
N SER A 12 32.92 2.88 24.78
CA SER A 12 34.19 2.32 24.31
C SER A 12 34.06 0.84 23.88
N SER A 13 33.18 0.07 24.56
CA SER A 13 32.94 -1.33 24.21
C SER A 13 32.16 -1.51 22.89
N VAL A 14 31.21 -0.61 22.62
CA VAL A 14 30.43 -0.60 21.38
C VAL A 14 31.30 -0.19 20.19
N GLY A 15 32.15 0.83 20.37
CA GLY A 15 33.10 1.26 19.34
C GLY A 15 34.14 0.18 18.99
N LEU A 16 34.67 -0.54 19.98
CA LEU A 16 35.64 -1.61 19.74
C LEU A 16 35.01 -2.81 19.03
N SER A 17 33.76 -3.14 19.34
CA SER A 17 33.01 -4.24 18.70
C SER A 17 32.67 -3.93 17.24
N PHE A 18 32.31 -2.68 16.94
CA PHE A 18 32.08 -2.22 15.56
C PHE A 18 33.37 -2.26 14.72
N PHE A 19 34.50 -1.83 15.30
CA PHE A 19 35.78 -1.80 14.58
C PHE A 19 36.37 -3.20 14.34
N LEU A 20 36.17 -4.13 15.28
CA LEU A 20 36.54 -5.53 15.11
C LEU A 20 35.65 -6.25 14.08
N GLY A 21 34.34 -5.95 14.05
CA GLY A 21 33.42 -6.48 13.03
C GLY A 21 33.72 -5.96 11.62
N TYR A 22 34.09 -4.69 11.48
CA TYR A 22 34.43 -4.08 10.19
C TYR A 22 35.74 -4.63 9.58
N LYS A 23 36.70 -5.04 10.42
CA LYS A 23 38.01 -5.56 9.97
C LYS A 23 38.04 -7.07 9.75
N ILE A 24 37.01 -7.81 10.17
CA ILE A 24 36.89 -9.26 9.97
C ILE A 24 35.78 -9.49 8.94
N SER A 25 36.05 -9.16 7.68
CA SER A 25 35.29 -9.76 6.56
C SER A 25 35.69 -11.23 6.45
N PRO A 26 34.74 -12.18 6.34
CA PRO A 26 35.08 -13.56 6.06
C PRO A 26 35.72 -13.66 4.66
N ALA A 27 36.86 -14.34 4.61
CA ALA A 27 37.56 -14.64 3.38
C ALA A 27 36.61 -15.34 2.39
N HIS A 28 36.56 -14.82 1.15
CA HIS A 28 35.93 -15.50 0.02
C HIS A 28 36.53 -16.90 -0.12
N GLN A 29 35.72 -17.95 0.06
CA GLN A 29 36.05 -19.26 -0.47
C GLN A 29 35.77 -19.26 -1.98
N PRO A 30 36.67 -19.81 -2.81
CA PRO A 30 36.54 -19.78 -4.26
C PRO A 30 35.36 -20.64 -4.71
N GLN A 31 34.43 -20.02 -5.46
CA GLN A 31 33.44 -20.76 -6.22
C GLN A 31 34.15 -21.53 -7.34
N THR A 32 34.07 -22.86 -7.28
CA THR A 32 34.37 -23.72 -8.43
C THR A 32 33.27 -23.55 -9.46
N THR A 33 33.60 -22.90 -10.57
CA THR A 33 32.76 -22.75 -11.76
C THR A 33 32.50 -24.10 -12.42
N PRO A 34 31.24 -24.54 -12.62
CA PRO A 34 30.92 -25.55 -13.62
C PRO A 34 30.83 -24.85 -14.99
N ASN A 35 31.62 -25.36 -15.95
CA ASN A 35 31.71 -24.91 -17.34
C ASN A 35 30.38 -24.49 -17.97
N GLN A 36 30.30 -23.22 -18.40
CA GLN A 36 29.40 -22.82 -19.47
C GLN A 36 29.93 -23.37 -20.80
N PRO A 37 29.08 -23.94 -21.69
CA PRO A 37 29.46 -24.22 -23.05
C PRO A 37 29.59 -22.90 -23.82
N GLU A 38 30.79 -22.68 -24.36
CA GLU A 38 31.17 -21.56 -25.21
C GLU A 38 30.38 -21.62 -26.53
N PHE A 39 29.52 -20.64 -26.79
CA PHE A 39 28.87 -20.47 -28.10
C PHE A 39 29.89 -19.87 -29.08
N ALA A 40 30.42 -20.71 -29.97
CA ALA A 40 31.21 -20.28 -31.12
C ALA A 40 30.30 -19.64 -32.20
N PRO A 41 30.70 -18.54 -32.84
CA PRO A 41 29.92 -17.93 -33.91
C PRO A 41 30.01 -18.74 -35.21
N ALA A 42 28.87 -18.89 -35.87
CA ALA A 42 28.75 -19.57 -37.15
C ALA A 42 29.57 -18.85 -38.24
N ARG A 43 30.51 -19.56 -38.86
CA ARG A 43 31.19 -19.14 -40.09
C ARG A 43 30.78 -20.07 -41.22
N SER A 44 30.11 -19.49 -42.21
CA SER A 44 29.71 -20.11 -43.46
C SER A 44 30.92 -20.43 -44.33
N GLU A 45 31.14 -21.68 -44.70
CA GLU A 45 31.84 -22.02 -45.95
C GLU A 45 31.23 -23.25 -46.62
N ASN A 46 31.17 -23.13 -47.94
CA ASN A 46 30.55 -23.99 -48.93
C ASN A 46 31.61 -24.93 -49.51
N THR A 47 31.17 -26.11 -49.98
CA THR A 47 31.70 -26.86 -51.15
C THR A 47 32.66 -28.06 -50.95
N SER A 48 32.11 -29.25 -51.26
CA SER A 48 32.61 -30.41 -52.05
C SER A 48 33.88 -31.24 -51.78
N ILE A 49 33.61 -32.56 -51.61
CA ILE A 49 34.05 -33.75 -52.41
C ILE A 49 35.45 -34.41 -52.22
N ALA A 50 35.37 -35.73 -51.96
CA ALA A 50 36.20 -36.89 -52.39
C ALA A 50 37.39 -37.45 -51.55
N GLY A 51 37.42 -38.79 -51.45
CA GLY A 51 38.61 -39.67 -51.32
C GLY A 51 38.76 -40.41 -49.98
N VAL A 52 38.30 -41.67 -49.82
CA VAL A 52 39.09 -42.95 -49.90
C VAL A 52 40.33 -42.94 -48.98
N THR A 53 40.51 -43.81 -47.95
CA THR A 53 40.89 -45.23 -48.03
C THR A 53 40.94 -45.90 -46.62
N ALA A 54 40.96 -47.23 -46.62
CA ALA A 54 40.83 -48.21 -45.54
C ALA A 54 41.91 -48.31 -44.44
N GLY A 55 41.55 -48.94 -43.29
CA GLY A 55 42.50 -49.38 -42.25
C GLY A 55 41.89 -50.12 -41.04
N LYS A 56 41.55 -51.40 -41.23
CA LYS A 56 41.38 -52.56 -40.30
C LYS A 56 41.26 -52.42 -38.76
N GLN A 57 40.13 -52.99 -38.29
CA GLN A 57 39.94 -53.99 -37.20
C GLN A 57 40.44 -53.71 -35.77
N GLN A 58 39.49 -53.63 -34.82
CA GLN A 58 39.28 -54.74 -33.87
C GLN A 58 37.89 -54.72 -33.21
N THR A 59 37.41 -55.93 -33.01
CA THR A 59 36.08 -56.42 -32.64
C THR A 59 35.81 -56.36 -31.13
N THR A 60 34.64 -55.86 -30.74
CA THR A 60 33.73 -56.48 -29.74
C THR A 60 32.29 -56.00 -29.99
N ALA A 61 31.33 -56.92 -29.99
CA ALA A 61 29.89 -56.67 -30.08
C ALA A 61 29.21 -57.20 -28.80
N PRO A 62 27.88 -57.07 -28.55
CA PRO A 62 26.87 -56.21 -29.19
C PRO A 62 25.97 -55.47 -28.17
N ARG A 63 25.24 -54.42 -28.60
CA ARG A 63 23.81 -54.29 -28.25
C ARG A 63 23.11 -53.45 -29.31
N VAL A 64 22.45 -54.14 -30.23
CA VAL A 64 21.44 -53.56 -31.11
C VAL A 64 20.27 -53.19 -30.20
N THR A 65 19.99 -51.90 -30.06
CA THR A 65 18.67 -51.42 -29.68
C THR A 65 18.23 -50.51 -30.80
N THR A 66 17.36 -51.09 -31.62
CA THR A 66 16.58 -50.41 -32.66
C THR A 66 15.91 -49.18 -32.06
N ARG A 67 16.21 -48.03 -32.64
CA ARG A 67 15.47 -46.79 -32.47
C ARG A 67 14.03 -47.02 -32.99
N PRO A 68 12.98 -46.77 -32.20
CA PRO A 68 11.69 -46.41 -32.77
C PRO A 68 11.68 -44.89 -32.93
N THR A 69 11.67 -44.49 -34.19
CA THR A 69 10.85 -43.42 -34.77
C THR A 69 10.12 -42.51 -33.78
N SER A 70 10.47 -41.23 -33.85
CA SER A 70 9.72 -40.07 -33.36
C SER A 70 8.21 -40.24 -33.58
N GLN A 71 7.48 -40.52 -32.51
CA GLN A 71 6.05 -40.23 -32.44
C GLN A 71 5.90 -38.77 -32.03
N ALA A 72 5.27 -37.98 -32.90
CA ALA A 72 4.59 -36.76 -32.52
C ALA A 72 3.50 -37.16 -31.50
N GLY A 73 3.75 -36.90 -30.22
CA GLY A 73 2.85 -37.23 -29.12
C GLY A 73 2.33 -35.95 -28.48
N THR A 74 1.02 -35.73 -28.60
CA THR A 74 0.12 -35.03 -27.68
C THR A 74 0.77 -34.48 -26.39
N ASN A 75 0.96 -33.17 -26.32
CA ASN A 75 1.40 -32.45 -25.10
C ASN A 75 0.20 -32.04 -24.21
N GLU A 76 -0.90 -32.77 -24.27
CA GLU A 76 -2.25 -32.25 -24.00
C GLU A 76 -2.81 -32.69 -22.62
N PRO A 77 -3.60 -31.83 -21.95
CA PRO A 77 -4.04 -31.73 -20.53
C PRO A 77 -3.17 -32.04 -19.30
N VAL A 78 -2.43 -33.15 -19.28
CA VAL A 78 -1.89 -33.66 -17.99
C VAL A 78 -0.84 -32.71 -17.39
N ARG A 79 -0.01 -32.10 -18.24
CA ARG A 79 1.03 -31.15 -17.80
C ARG A 79 0.46 -29.84 -17.25
N VAL A 80 -0.67 -29.37 -17.79
CA VAL A 80 -1.33 -28.13 -17.36
C VAL A 80 -1.97 -28.34 -15.99
N ALA A 81 -2.66 -29.47 -15.78
CA ALA A 81 -3.23 -29.82 -14.49
C ALA A 81 -2.15 -29.96 -13.39
N ASP A 82 -1.03 -30.63 -13.71
CA ASP A 82 0.11 -30.77 -12.78
C ASP A 82 0.73 -29.41 -12.44
N SER A 83 0.89 -28.54 -13.44
CA SER A 83 1.45 -27.19 -13.25
C SER A 83 0.52 -26.31 -12.41
N LEU A 84 -0.80 -26.39 -12.64
CA LEU A 84 -1.79 -25.67 -11.85
C LEU A 84 -1.81 -26.17 -10.40
N ALA A 85 -1.72 -27.48 -10.18
CA ALA A 85 -1.61 -28.05 -8.83
C ALA A 85 -0.32 -27.58 -8.12
N GLN A 86 0.79 -27.50 -8.86
CA GLN A 86 2.04 -26.97 -8.34
C GLN A 86 1.92 -25.48 -7.97
N ILE A 87 1.29 -24.66 -8.82
CA ILE A 87 1.03 -23.24 -8.54
C ILE A 87 0.20 -23.08 -7.26
N LYS A 88 -0.89 -23.85 -7.11
CA LYS A 88 -1.72 -23.80 -5.89
C LYS A 88 -0.92 -24.18 -4.64
N ALA A 89 -0.10 -25.22 -4.73
CA ALA A 89 0.74 -25.67 -3.63
C ALA A 89 1.80 -24.61 -3.24
N LEU A 90 2.45 -23.98 -4.22
CA LEU A 90 3.42 -22.90 -4.01
C LEU A 90 2.77 -21.65 -3.38
N LEU A 91 1.51 -21.37 -3.72
CA LEU A 91 0.73 -20.27 -3.17
C LEU A 91 0.06 -20.61 -1.83
N GLY A 92 0.41 -21.76 -1.23
CA GLY A 92 -0.05 -22.13 0.11
C GLY A 92 -1.51 -22.59 0.18
N ASN A 93 -2.15 -22.94 -0.94
CA ASN A 93 -3.54 -23.40 -1.02
C ASN A 93 -4.53 -22.51 -0.21
N GLY A 94 -4.41 -21.18 -0.32
CA GLY A 94 -5.29 -20.24 0.40
C GLY A 94 -4.80 -19.76 1.76
N ASN A 95 -3.65 -20.22 2.24
CA ASN A 95 -3.01 -19.65 3.42
C ASN A 95 -2.49 -18.23 3.14
N MET A 96 -2.94 -17.25 3.93
CA MET A 96 -2.58 -15.81 3.79
C MET A 96 -1.14 -15.46 4.16
N LEU A 97 -0.33 -16.40 4.66
CA LEU A 97 1.09 -16.16 4.93
C LEU A 97 1.84 -16.13 3.60
N MET A 98 1.99 -14.92 3.04
CA MET A 98 2.67 -14.68 1.78
C MET A 98 4.13 -15.15 1.82
N ASP A 99 4.41 -16.26 1.15
CA ASP A 99 5.77 -16.69 0.84
C ASP A 99 6.21 -16.06 -0.49
N MET A 100 7.17 -15.13 -0.40
CA MET A 100 7.72 -14.44 -1.57
C MET A 100 8.40 -15.41 -2.55
N GLU A 101 8.98 -16.50 -2.05
CA GLU A 101 9.60 -17.51 -2.89
C GLU A 101 8.54 -18.26 -3.71
N GLY A 102 7.49 -18.78 -3.05
CA GLY A 102 6.36 -19.43 -3.69
C GLY A 102 5.66 -18.57 -4.74
N ILE A 103 5.46 -17.27 -4.45
CA ILE A 103 4.88 -16.31 -5.41
C ILE A 103 5.79 -16.15 -6.63
N ALA A 104 7.09 -15.94 -6.43
CA ALA A 104 8.04 -15.78 -7.53
C ALA A 104 8.14 -17.03 -8.41
N GLN A 105 8.18 -18.21 -7.80
CA GLN A 105 8.21 -19.48 -8.53
C GLN A 105 6.92 -19.71 -9.33
N SER A 106 5.76 -19.43 -8.73
CA SER A 106 4.47 -19.52 -9.42
C SER A 106 4.39 -18.59 -10.63
N TYR A 107 4.85 -17.35 -10.47
CA TYR A 107 4.93 -16.39 -11.57
C TYR A 107 5.84 -16.90 -12.70
N LEU A 108 7.01 -17.47 -12.37
CA LEU A 108 7.92 -18.03 -13.39
C LEU A 108 7.32 -19.22 -14.14
N LEU A 109 6.53 -20.07 -13.48
CA LEU A 109 5.80 -21.16 -14.14
C LEU A 109 4.78 -20.59 -15.13
N VAL A 110 3.91 -19.71 -14.65
CA VAL A 110 2.83 -19.10 -15.45
C VAL A 110 3.39 -18.27 -16.61
N LYS A 111 4.53 -17.59 -16.44
CA LYS A 111 5.19 -16.82 -17.50
C LYS A 111 5.56 -17.66 -18.73
N ASN A 112 5.74 -18.98 -18.57
CA ASN A 112 6.05 -19.88 -19.68
C ASN A 112 4.80 -20.46 -20.35
N PHE A 113 3.60 -20.19 -19.84
CA PHE A 113 2.36 -20.70 -20.42
C PHE A 113 2.08 -20.01 -21.76
N SER A 114 1.64 -20.80 -22.73
CA SER A 114 0.98 -20.32 -23.94
C SER A 114 -0.46 -19.87 -23.64
N GLU A 115 -1.10 -19.20 -24.59
CA GLU A 115 -2.52 -18.80 -24.45
C GLU A 115 -3.40 -20.03 -24.20
N GLN A 116 -3.13 -21.15 -24.89
CA GLN A 116 -3.87 -22.39 -24.68
C GLN A 116 -3.64 -22.98 -23.28
N ASP A 117 -2.41 -22.97 -22.77
CA ASP A 117 -2.13 -23.47 -21.41
C ASP A 117 -2.87 -22.65 -20.33
N VAL A 118 -3.00 -21.33 -20.55
CA VAL A 118 -3.79 -20.43 -19.68
C VAL A 118 -5.28 -20.78 -19.77
N LEU A 119 -5.83 -20.91 -20.97
CA LEU A 119 -7.23 -21.25 -21.18
C LEU A 119 -7.58 -22.62 -20.56
N ASP A 120 -6.73 -23.62 -20.76
CA ASP A 120 -6.88 -24.94 -20.17
C ASP A 120 -6.85 -24.87 -18.63
N SER A 121 -5.95 -24.05 -18.06
CA SER A 121 -5.89 -23.81 -16.61
C SER A 121 -7.14 -23.13 -16.07
N LEU A 122 -7.65 -22.12 -16.77
CA LEU A 122 -8.88 -21.41 -16.39
C LEU A 122 -10.11 -22.34 -16.49
N ALA A 123 -10.16 -23.21 -17.49
CA ALA A 123 -11.22 -24.22 -17.63
C ALA A 123 -11.22 -25.22 -16.45
N LEU A 124 -10.04 -25.60 -15.95
CA LEU A 124 -9.93 -26.43 -14.73
C LEU A 124 -10.45 -25.72 -13.47
N LEU A 125 -10.44 -24.39 -13.44
CA LEU A 125 -10.91 -23.57 -12.33
C LEU A 125 -12.36 -23.08 -12.49
N GLN A 126 -13.03 -23.32 -13.62
CA GLN A 126 -14.28 -22.63 -14.01
C GLN A 126 -15.39 -22.64 -12.95
N ASN A 127 -15.50 -23.71 -12.15
CA ASN A 127 -16.54 -23.86 -11.10
C ASN A 127 -16.09 -23.36 -9.73
N GLU A 128 -14.85 -22.90 -9.60
CA GLU A 128 -14.19 -22.55 -8.35
C GLU A 128 -13.41 -21.23 -8.45
N LEU A 129 -13.62 -20.43 -9.51
CA LEU A 129 -12.89 -19.19 -9.78
C LEU A 129 -12.93 -18.20 -8.60
N GLU A 130 -14.08 -18.11 -7.93
CA GLU A 130 -14.32 -17.17 -6.84
C GLU A 130 -14.02 -17.75 -5.45
N GLN A 131 -13.50 -18.98 -5.36
CA GLN A 131 -13.05 -19.53 -4.08
C GLN A 131 -11.76 -18.84 -3.63
N THR A 132 -11.67 -18.52 -2.34
CA THR A 132 -10.53 -17.79 -1.74
C THR A 132 -9.18 -18.41 -2.12
N ASP A 133 -9.07 -19.74 -2.08
CA ASP A 133 -7.84 -20.47 -2.35
C ASP A 133 -7.39 -20.38 -3.83
N ASN A 134 -8.32 -20.03 -4.73
CA ASN A 134 -8.08 -19.91 -6.17
C ASN A 134 -7.86 -18.47 -6.64
N MET A 135 -8.07 -17.46 -5.78
CA MET A 135 -7.93 -16.05 -6.17
C MET A 135 -6.52 -15.70 -6.66
N MET A 136 -5.47 -16.14 -5.94
CA MET A 136 -4.09 -15.87 -6.34
C MET A 136 -3.68 -16.59 -7.63
N PRO A 137 -3.91 -17.91 -7.79
CA PRO A 137 -3.72 -18.58 -9.07
C PRO A 137 -4.48 -17.91 -10.22
N LEU A 138 -5.74 -17.53 -10.00
CA LEU A 138 -6.57 -16.84 -10.98
C LEU A 138 -5.94 -15.51 -11.40
N MET A 139 -5.49 -14.69 -10.45
CA MET A 139 -4.83 -13.42 -10.75
C MET A 139 -3.57 -13.60 -11.61
N LEU A 140 -2.72 -14.60 -11.30
CA LEU A 140 -1.53 -14.87 -12.09
C LEU A 140 -1.87 -15.31 -13.52
N LEU A 141 -2.84 -16.22 -13.66
CA LEU A 141 -3.30 -16.72 -14.96
C LEU A 141 -3.92 -15.60 -15.80
N LEU A 142 -4.75 -14.75 -15.20
CA LEU A 142 -5.36 -13.60 -15.88
C LEU A 142 -4.33 -12.53 -16.25
N GLY A 143 -3.35 -12.27 -15.40
CA GLY A 143 -2.23 -11.38 -15.73
C GLY A 143 -1.45 -11.91 -16.94
N ARG A 144 -1.15 -13.21 -16.97
CA ARG A 144 -0.51 -13.84 -18.12
C ARG A 144 -1.40 -13.85 -19.36
N TYR A 145 -2.70 -14.04 -19.19
CA TYR A 145 -3.63 -13.96 -20.31
C TYR A 145 -3.57 -12.55 -20.91
N ALA A 146 -3.53 -11.52 -20.06
CA ALA A 146 -3.46 -10.14 -20.50
C ALA A 146 -2.14 -9.78 -21.22
N GLU A 147 -1.00 -10.34 -20.80
CA GLU A 147 0.28 -10.21 -21.50
C GLU A 147 0.24 -10.79 -22.94
N LEU A 148 -0.62 -11.78 -23.17
CA LEU A 148 -0.76 -12.45 -24.45
C LEU A 148 -1.88 -11.83 -25.31
N ASN A 149 -3.02 -11.53 -24.68
CA ASN A 149 -4.25 -11.09 -25.31
C ASN A 149 -5.15 -10.31 -24.32
N PRO A 150 -4.91 -8.99 -24.13
CA PRO A 150 -5.56 -8.20 -23.08
C PRO A 150 -7.07 -8.09 -23.24
N GLN A 151 -7.58 -7.92 -24.47
CA GLN A 151 -9.01 -7.79 -24.71
C GLN A 151 -9.77 -9.08 -24.38
N GLN A 152 -9.21 -10.24 -24.72
CA GLN A 152 -9.84 -11.52 -24.38
C GLN A 152 -9.74 -11.84 -22.88
N ALA A 153 -8.67 -11.41 -22.21
CA ALA A 153 -8.57 -11.52 -20.75
C ALA A 153 -9.63 -10.69 -20.03
N ILE A 154 -9.91 -9.47 -20.52
CA ILE A 154 -11.01 -8.62 -20.03
C ILE A 154 -12.35 -9.30 -20.26
N ALA A 155 -12.64 -9.72 -21.49
CA ALA A 155 -13.88 -10.41 -21.83
C ALA A 155 -14.07 -11.69 -20.99
N PHE A 156 -13.00 -12.41 -20.68
CA PHE A 156 -13.05 -13.56 -19.80
C PHE A 156 -13.47 -13.15 -18.38
N ALA A 157 -12.83 -12.14 -17.79
CA ALA A 157 -13.15 -11.67 -16.44
C ALA A 157 -14.59 -11.14 -16.35
N GLU A 158 -15.06 -10.43 -17.37
CA GLU A 158 -16.42 -9.89 -17.43
C GLU A 158 -17.49 -10.99 -17.45
N ASN A 159 -17.27 -12.04 -18.25
CA ASN A 159 -18.25 -13.10 -18.50
C ASN A 159 -18.25 -14.21 -17.46
N ASN A 160 -17.11 -14.48 -16.80
CA ASN A 160 -16.94 -15.65 -15.93
C ASN A 160 -16.80 -15.33 -14.44
N ILE A 161 -16.68 -14.05 -14.06
CA ILE A 161 -16.58 -13.63 -12.67
C ILE A 161 -17.79 -12.76 -12.33
N HIS A 162 -18.55 -13.16 -11.32
CA HIS A 162 -19.86 -12.56 -11.02
C HIS A 162 -19.84 -11.70 -9.76
N SER A 163 -19.08 -12.08 -8.72
CA SER A 163 -18.88 -11.23 -7.56
C SER A 163 -18.18 -9.92 -7.95
N SER A 164 -18.75 -8.78 -7.53
CA SER A 164 -18.16 -7.46 -7.76
C SER A 164 -16.74 -7.37 -7.20
N GLN A 165 -16.49 -7.93 -6.02
CA GLN A 165 -15.17 -7.90 -5.40
C GLN A 165 -14.15 -8.73 -6.19
N SER A 166 -14.52 -9.96 -6.57
CA SER A 166 -13.65 -10.84 -7.34
C SER A 166 -13.37 -10.28 -8.73
N LYS A 167 -14.39 -9.66 -9.36
CA LYS A 167 -14.26 -8.99 -10.65
C LYS A 167 -13.30 -7.80 -10.57
N MET A 168 -13.42 -6.94 -9.56
CA MET A 168 -12.47 -5.83 -9.35
C MET A 168 -11.04 -6.36 -9.24
N THR A 169 -10.78 -7.35 -8.38
CA THR A 169 -9.45 -7.94 -8.20
C THR A 169 -8.91 -8.56 -9.50
N ALA A 170 -9.75 -9.25 -10.25
CA ALA A 170 -9.38 -9.83 -11.54
C ALA A 170 -9.05 -8.76 -12.59
N MET A 171 -9.89 -7.73 -12.71
CA MET A 171 -9.68 -6.60 -13.62
C MET A 171 -8.41 -5.82 -13.26
N SER A 172 -8.10 -5.62 -11.97
CA SER A 172 -6.81 -5.04 -11.54
C SER A 172 -5.62 -5.84 -12.06
N SER A 173 -5.68 -7.18 -12.04
CA SER A 173 -4.60 -8.03 -12.53
C SER A 173 -4.46 -7.93 -14.05
N VAL A 174 -5.59 -8.01 -14.78
CA VAL A 174 -5.63 -7.93 -16.25
C VAL A 174 -5.15 -6.58 -16.75
N ILE A 175 -5.77 -5.49 -16.27
CA ILE A 175 -5.41 -4.13 -16.70
C ILE A 175 -4.01 -3.77 -16.22
N GLY A 176 -3.61 -4.19 -15.02
CA GLY A 176 -2.25 -3.96 -14.52
C GLY A 176 -1.17 -4.59 -15.38
N ALA A 177 -1.37 -5.84 -15.82
CA ALA A 177 -0.46 -6.52 -16.73
C ALA A 177 -0.44 -5.87 -18.12
N TRP A 178 -1.61 -5.49 -18.65
CA TRP A 178 -1.70 -4.79 -19.92
C TRP A 178 -1.01 -3.43 -19.90
N ALA A 179 -1.33 -2.59 -18.90
CA ALA A 179 -0.75 -1.25 -18.73
C ALA A 179 0.77 -1.28 -18.56
N LYS A 180 1.32 -2.33 -17.97
CA LYS A 180 2.77 -2.51 -17.84
C LYS A 180 3.45 -2.73 -19.20
N GLN A 181 2.76 -3.35 -20.15
CA GLN A 181 3.29 -3.65 -21.49
C GLN A 181 3.00 -2.53 -22.49
N ASP A 182 1.77 -2.03 -22.52
CA ASP A 182 1.30 -0.97 -23.41
C ASP A 182 0.29 -0.06 -22.69
N PRO A 183 0.77 0.94 -21.92
CA PRO A 183 -0.11 1.84 -21.17
C PRO A 183 -0.98 2.72 -22.06
N GLN A 184 -0.57 2.98 -23.32
CA GLN A 184 -1.38 3.77 -24.25
C GLN A 184 -2.57 2.97 -24.75
N ALA A 185 -2.35 1.74 -25.18
CA ALA A 185 -3.46 0.89 -25.63
C ALA A 185 -4.47 0.62 -24.51
N ALA A 186 -3.99 0.43 -23.27
CA ALA A 186 -4.86 0.28 -22.10
C ALA A 186 -5.67 1.56 -21.80
N TYR A 187 -5.04 2.74 -21.94
CA TYR A 187 -5.72 4.04 -21.82
C TYR A 187 -6.80 4.24 -22.89
N ASP A 188 -6.47 3.97 -24.15
CA ASP A 188 -7.40 4.14 -25.27
C ASP A 188 -8.62 3.22 -25.12
N TRP A 189 -8.40 1.99 -24.60
CA TRP A 189 -9.50 1.09 -24.26
C TRP A 189 -10.37 1.60 -23.10
N PHE A 190 -9.75 2.15 -22.05
CA PHE A 190 -10.51 2.69 -20.91
C PHE A 190 -11.50 3.77 -21.39
N LEU A 191 -11.03 4.73 -22.20
CA LEU A 191 -11.88 5.79 -22.75
C LEU A 191 -13.00 5.23 -23.64
N ALA A 192 -12.71 4.23 -24.46
CA ALA A 192 -13.73 3.57 -25.27
C ALA A 192 -14.79 2.85 -24.41
N SER A 193 -14.36 2.23 -23.31
CA SER A 193 -15.26 1.50 -22.41
C SER A 193 -16.22 2.43 -21.66
N GLU A 194 -15.74 3.60 -21.20
CA GLU A 194 -16.54 4.62 -20.52
C GLU A 194 -17.69 5.13 -21.40
N GLN A 195 -17.43 5.31 -22.69
CA GLN A 195 -18.44 5.76 -23.64
C GLN A 195 -19.58 4.75 -23.81
N ASP A 196 -19.28 3.46 -23.71
CA ASP A 196 -20.26 2.37 -23.83
C ASP A 196 -20.96 2.06 -22.48
N SER A 197 -20.35 2.42 -21.35
CA SER A 197 -20.77 2.03 -20.00
C SER A 197 -21.53 3.10 -19.21
N ALA A 198 -22.15 4.08 -19.87
CA ALA A 198 -22.91 5.18 -19.24
C ALA A 198 -24.04 4.76 -18.27
N ASP A 199 -24.35 3.47 -18.16
CA ASP A 199 -25.36 2.86 -17.26
C ASP A 199 -24.76 1.98 -16.14
N SER A 200 -23.42 1.89 -16.03
CA SER A 200 -22.78 1.10 -14.97
C SER A 200 -22.71 1.90 -13.66
N GLY A 201 -23.16 1.30 -12.55
CA GLY A 201 -23.36 1.98 -11.26
C GLY A 201 -22.09 2.58 -10.62
N PHE A 202 -22.23 3.10 -9.40
CA PHE A 202 -21.25 3.89 -8.62
C PHE A 202 -19.78 3.40 -8.57
N PHE A 203 -19.45 2.18 -8.99
CA PHE A 203 -18.10 1.65 -9.13
C PHE A 203 -17.94 0.92 -10.46
N ASN A 204 -17.22 1.52 -11.42
CA ASN A 204 -16.80 0.85 -12.64
C ASN A 204 -15.56 -0.02 -12.35
N ALA A 205 -15.62 -1.32 -12.64
CA ALA A 205 -14.48 -2.23 -12.46
C ALA A 205 -13.27 -1.83 -13.32
N ASN A 206 -13.51 -1.07 -14.39
CA ASN A 206 -12.47 -0.55 -15.29
C ASN A 206 -11.65 0.55 -14.61
N SER A 207 -12.27 1.37 -13.76
CA SER A 207 -11.60 2.45 -13.00
C SER A 207 -10.50 1.94 -12.08
N VAL A 208 -10.59 0.69 -11.63
CA VAL A 208 -9.57 0.07 -10.77
C VAL A 208 -8.23 -0.08 -11.50
N GLY A 209 -8.24 -0.11 -12.83
CA GLY A 209 -7.04 -0.18 -13.66
C GLY A 209 -6.33 1.16 -13.88
N LEU A 210 -6.99 2.30 -13.62
CA LEU A 210 -6.46 3.63 -13.94
C LEU A 210 -5.14 3.93 -13.23
N MET A 211 -4.98 3.48 -11.98
CA MET A 211 -3.72 3.63 -11.25
C MET A 211 -2.55 2.98 -12.01
N ALA A 212 -2.75 1.78 -12.57
CA ALA A 212 -1.71 1.08 -13.32
C ALA A 212 -1.48 1.71 -14.70
N ILE A 213 -2.57 2.11 -15.39
CA ILE A 213 -2.51 2.80 -16.68
C ILE A 213 -1.68 4.08 -16.55
N PHE A 214 -2.04 4.95 -15.60
CA PHE A 214 -1.38 6.23 -15.42
C PHE A 214 0.02 6.11 -14.81
N ASN A 215 0.30 5.09 -14.00
CA ASN A 215 1.67 4.75 -13.62
C ASN A 215 2.52 4.40 -14.86
N GLY A 216 2.01 3.55 -15.74
CA GLY A 216 2.69 3.17 -16.98
C GLY A 216 2.89 4.35 -17.94
N LEU A 217 1.86 5.19 -18.11
CA LEU A 217 1.94 6.41 -18.91
C LEU A 217 2.98 7.37 -18.33
N ALA A 218 2.95 7.65 -17.03
CA ALA A 218 3.89 8.56 -16.37
C ALA A 218 5.34 8.09 -16.46
N ASN A 219 5.59 6.77 -16.35
CA ASN A 219 6.91 6.19 -16.54
C ASN A 219 7.45 6.31 -17.97
N ARG A 220 6.56 6.46 -18.97
CA ARG A 220 6.93 6.67 -20.38
C ARG A 220 7.09 8.14 -20.72
N ASP A 221 6.08 8.94 -20.41
CA ASP A 221 6.04 10.38 -20.61
C ASP A 221 5.10 11.00 -19.57
N LEU A 222 5.70 11.61 -18.54
CA LEU A 222 4.98 12.28 -17.46
C LEU A 222 4.11 13.43 -17.96
N ASN A 223 4.55 14.15 -18.98
CA ASN A 223 3.81 15.32 -19.46
C ASN A 223 2.52 14.89 -20.13
N ASP A 224 2.62 13.91 -21.04
CA ASP A 224 1.47 13.27 -21.69
C ASP A 224 0.50 12.67 -20.67
N ALA A 225 1.01 11.97 -19.65
CA ALA A 225 0.18 11.39 -18.59
C ALA A 225 -0.61 12.45 -17.80
N ILE A 226 0.01 13.58 -17.48
CA ILE A 226 -0.67 14.67 -16.78
C ILE A 226 -1.70 15.35 -17.68
N ASP A 227 -1.37 15.60 -18.94
CA ASP A 227 -2.28 16.25 -19.89
C ASP A 227 -3.54 15.38 -20.12
N LYS A 228 -3.39 14.05 -20.11
CA LYS A 228 -4.49 13.07 -20.20
C LYS A 228 -5.45 13.06 -19.00
N LEU A 229 -5.13 13.69 -17.87
CA LEU A 229 -6.08 13.81 -16.76
C LEU A 229 -7.32 14.61 -17.16
N ALA A 230 -7.19 15.55 -18.11
CA ALA A 230 -8.30 16.34 -18.60
C ALA A 230 -9.41 15.47 -19.22
N ASP A 231 -9.04 14.38 -19.90
CA ASP A 231 -9.98 13.47 -20.57
C ASP A 231 -10.87 12.69 -19.58
N ILE A 232 -10.46 12.58 -18.31
CA ILE A 232 -11.17 11.83 -17.25
C ILE A 232 -11.62 12.71 -16.09
N SER A 233 -11.47 14.03 -16.22
CA SER A 233 -11.71 15.02 -15.16
C SER A 233 -13.16 15.12 -14.71
N ASP A 234 -14.12 14.69 -15.54
CA ASP A 234 -15.54 14.63 -15.19
C ASP A 234 -15.84 13.63 -14.05
N SER A 235 -14.96 12.63 -13.85
CA SER A 235 -15.07 11.64 -12.79
C SER A 235 -13.98 11.84 -11.74
N ASN A 236 -14.40 12.31 -10.56
CA ASN A 236 -13.49 12.52 -9.44
C ASN A 236 -12.81 11.23 -8.99
N SER A 237 -13.53 10.09 -8.99
CA SER A 237 -12.97 8.80 -8.60
C SER A 237 -11.84 8.37 -9.55
N ASP A 238 -12.07 8.53 -10.85
CA ASP A 238 -11.10 8.15 -11.89
C ASP A 238 -9.87 9.04 -11.86
N THR A 239 -10.10 10.34 -11.73
CA THR A 239 -9.02 11.32 -11.59
C THR A 239 -8.15 11.03 -10.37
N MET A 240 -8.74 10.67 -9.22
CA MET A 240 -7.96 10.26 -8.04
C MET A 240 -7.13 9.00 -8.30
N MET A 241 -7.71 7.98 -8.93
CA MET A 241 -6.97 6.74 -9.25
C MET A 241 -5.80 7.03 -10.19
N ALA A 242 -6.01 7.85 -11.21
CA ALA A 242 -4.98 8.29 -12.14
C ALA A 242 -3.85 9.06 -11.44
N ILE A 243 -4.19 10.03 -10.59
CA ILE A 243 -3.22 10.82 -9.83
C ILE A 243 -2.38 9.96 -8.89
N ASN A 244 -3.00 9.01 -8.19
CA ASN A 244 -2.28 8.03 -7.37
C ASN A 244 -1.32 7.21 -8.26
N GLY A 245 -1.74 6.82 -9.46
CA GLY A 245 -0.89 6.17 -10.45
C GLY A 245 0.32 7.02 -10.87
N ILE A 246 0.10 8.27 -11.25
CA ILE A 246 1.16 9.21 -11.68
C ILE A 246 2.19 9.40 -10.56
N THR A 247 1.72 9.74 -9.35
CA THR A 247 2.57 10.15 -8.22
C THR A 247 3.40 9.02 -7.62
N THR A 248 3.04 7.76 -7.85
CA THR A 248 3.87 6.61 -7.41
C THR A 248 5.30 6.67 -7.96
N SER A 249 5.48 7.14 -9.19
CA SER A 249 6.77 7.25 -9.90
C SER A 249 7.60 8.48 -9.53
N PHE A 250 7.02 9.42 -8.76
CA PHE A 250 7.67 10.69 -8.50
C PHE A 250 8.85 10.56 -7.55
N THR A 251 9.94 11.22 -7.94
CA THR A 251 11.22 11.23 -7.23
C THR A 251 11.73 12.64 -6.90
N ASP A 252 11.19 13.68 -7.54
CA ASP A 252 11.61 15.06 -7.31
C ASP A 252 10.44 16.03 -7.10
N LYS A 253 10.73 17.17 -6.47
CA LYS A 253 9.73 18.21 -6.18
C LYS A 253 9.13 18.86 -7.43
N ALA A 254 9.88 18.96 -8.53
CA ALA A 254 9.40 19.65 -9.74
C ALA A 254 8.25 18.89 -10.39
N GLN A 255 8.26 17.55 -10.32
CA GLN A 255 7.15 16.71 -10.77
C GLN A 255 5.86 16.99 -9.98
N PHE A 256 5.94 17.11 -8.65
CA PHE A 256 4.79 17.45 -7.81
C PHE A 256 4.28 18.87 -8.08
N ILE A 257 5.16 19.86 -8.18
CA ILE A 257 4.78 21.25 -8.51
C ILE A 257 4.03 21.29 -9.84
N ARG A 258 4.57 20.65 -10.88
CA ARG A 258 3.92 20.60 -12.20
C ARG A 258 2.53 19.95 -12.13
N LEU A 259 2.37 18.88 -11.38
CA LEU A 259 1.08 18.21 -11.22
C LEU A 259 0.09 19.12 -10.49
N MET A 260 0.51 19.76 -9.39
CA MET A 260 -0.32 20.74 -8.66
C MET A 260 -0.80 21.87 -9.57
N GLU A 261 0.10 22.51 -10.31
CA GLU A 261 -0.22 23.58 -11.27
C GLU A 261 -1.21 23.13 -12.35
N LYS A 262 -1.04 21.90 -12.87
CA LYS A 262 -1.92 21.38 -13.92
C LYS A 262 -3.33 21.04 -13.42
N THR A 263 -3.43 20.56 -12.19
CA THR A 263 -4.72 20.18 -11.60
C THR A 263 -5.48 21.36 -10.97
N GLU A 264 -4.88 22.55 -10.90
CA GLU A 264 -5.56 23.76 -10.41
C GLU A 264 -6.81 24.11 -11.26
N GLU A 265 -6.77 23.80 -12.56
CA GLU A 265 -7.87 24.05 -13.49
C GLU A 265 -9.07 23.11 -13.28
N PHE A 266 -8.93 22.03 -12.50
CA PHE A 266 -9.99 21.04 -12.29
C PHE A 266 -11.04 21.45 -11.25
N ASP A 267 -10.83 22.59 -10.55
CA ASP A 267 -11.74 23.16 -9.53
C ASP A 267 -12.22 22.12 -8.46
N ASP A 268 -11.37 21.14 -8.14
CA ASP A 268 -11.62 20.16 -7.07
C ASP A 268 -10.48 20.16 -6.06
N ARG A 269 -10.75 20.74 -4.89
CA ARG A 269 -9.82 20.80 -3.76
C ARG A 269 -9.32 19.41 -3.32
N ARG A 270 -10.12 18.36 -3.47
CA ARG A 270 -9.71 16.99 -3.06
C ARG A 270 -8.52 16.51 -3.87
N ILE A 271 -8.38 16.98 -5.12
CA ILE A 271 -7.28 16.57 -6.00
C ILE A 271 -5.97 17.13 -5.46
N GLN A 272 -5.98 18.43 -5.16
CA GLN A 272 -4.84 19.12 -4.53
C GLN A 272 -4.47 18.47 -3.20
N GLU A 273 -5.45 18.16 -2.35
CA GLU A 273 -5.23 17.48 -1.07
C GLU A 273 -4.59 16.09 -1.23
N SER A 274 -5.00 15.31 -2.24
CA SER A 274 -4.43 13.99 -2.52
C SER A 274 -2.98 14.06 -3.00
N ILE A 275 -2.67 15.01 -3.90
CA ILE A 275 -1.31 15.24 -4.39
C ILE A 275 -0.42 15.70 -3.22
N LEU A 276 -0.89 16.66 -2.43
CA LEU A 276 -0.20 17.20 -1.28
C LEU A 276 0.07 16.14 -0.20
N SER A 277 -0.90 15.27 0.05
CA SER A 277 -0.75 14.14 0.98
C SER A 277 0.38 13.20 0.54
N THR A 278 0.38 12.82 -0.74
CA THR A 278 1.43 11.95 -1.30
C THR A 278 2.80 12.61 -1.30
N TRP A 279 2.86 13.90 -1.64
CA TRP A 279 4.10 14.66 -1.61
C TRP A 279 4.65 14.75 -0.19
N THR A 280 3.81 15.16 0.78
CA THR A 280 4.20 15.27 2.19
C THR A 280 4.72 13.96 2.75
N MET A 281 4.06 12.84 2.43
CA MET A 281 4.48 11.51 2.90
C MET A 281 5.81 11.05 2.31
N LYS A 282 6.18 11.54 1.11
CA LYS A 282 7.46 11.22 0.46
C LYS A 282 8.59 12.17 0.86
N ASN A 283 8.30 13.47 0.92
CA ASN A 283 9.27 14.52 1.24
C ASN A 283 8.52 15.75 1.81
N PRO A 284 8.35 15.81 3.14
CA PRO A 284 7.65 16.91 3.80
C PRO A 284 8.41 18.23 3.70
N GLU A 285 9.76 18.22 3.71
CA GLU A 285 10.56 19.43 3.60
C GLU A 285 10.39 20.13 2.25
N ASP A 286 10.41 19.37 1.15
CA ASP A 286 10.13 19.91 -0.19
C ASP A 286 8.72 20.51 -0.27
N THR A 287 7.76 19.89 0.41
CA THR A 287 6.37 20.35 0.44
C THR A 287 6.25 21.68 1.18
N VAL A 288 6.94 21.82 2.32
CA VAL A 288 6.98 23.07 3.09
C VAL A 288 7.66 24.20 2.31
N GLU A 289 8.78 23.91 1.63
CA GLU A 289 9.46 24.90 0.78
C GLU A 289 8.52 25.41 -0.33
N TRP A 290 7.73 24.52 -0.94
CA TRP A 290 6.73 24.91 -1.92
C TRP A 290 5.59 25.74 -1.32
N LEU A 291 5.08 25.39 -0.13
CA LEU A 291 4.07 26.20 0.57
C LEU A 291 4.54 27.64 0.82
N ASP A 292 5.84 27.85 0.99
CA ASP A 292 6.41 29.19 1.16
C ASP A 292 6.37 30.07 -0.09
N THR A 293 6.11 29.48 -1.25
CA THR A 293 5.91 30.20 -2.52
C THR A 293 4.48 30.72 -2.71
N ILE A 294 3.51 30.25 -1.90
CA ILE A 294 2.10 30.61 -2.04
C ILE A 294 1.85 31.99 -1.45
N GLU A 295 1.40 32.92 -2.30
CA GLU A 295 1.11 34.31 -1.90
C GLU A 295 -0.25 34.47 -1.21
N ASP A 296 -1.26 33.69 -1.60
CA ASP A 296 -2.57 33.69 -0.94
C ASP A 296 -2.45 33.06 0.46
N LEU A 297 -2.52 33.92 1.48
CA LEU A 297 -2.34 33.52 2.88
C LEU A 297 -3.45 32.59 3.38
N GLU A 298 -4.68 32.74 2.91
CA GLU A 298 -5.79 31.89 3.38
C GLU A 298 -5.73 30.52 2.72
N HIS A 299 -5.40 30.46 1.42
CA HIS A 299 -5.11 29.20 0.74
C HIS A 299 -3.90 28.50 1.36
N LYS A 300 -2.81 29.23 1.62
CA LYS A 300 -1.61 28.72 2.28
C LYS A 300 -1.93 28.10 3.64
N LYS A 301 -2.70 28.78 4.50
CA LYS A 301 -3.11 28.25 5.81
C LYS A 301 -3.90 26.95 5.70
N ALA A 302 -4.80 26.84 4.72
CA ALA A 302 -5.56 25.62 4.51
C ALA A 302 -4.64 24.45 4.12
N LEU A 303 -3.71 24.67 3.20
CA LEU A 303 -2.73 23.65 2.81
C LEU A 303 -1.74 23.33 3.93
N GLN A 304 -1.40 24.28 4.79
CA GLN A 304 -0.55 24.04 5.96
C GLN A 304 -1.20 23.03 6.92
N GLN A 305 -2.51 23.10 7.12
CA GLN A 305 -3.26 22.13 7.92
C GLN A 305 -3.25 20.74 7.27
N ASP A 306 -3.33 20.67 5.93
CA ASP A 306 -3.23 19.43 5.19
C ASP A 306 -1.83 18.81 5.31
N VAL A 307 -0.76 19.60 5.18
CA VAL A 307 0.61 19.13 5.42
C VAL A 307 0.80 18.67 6.86
N LEU A 308 0.33 19.42 7.86
CA LEU A 308 0.39 19.02 9.26
C LEU A 308 -0.24 17.64 9.47
N ARG A 309 -1.47 17.44 8.98
CA ARG A 309 -2.20 16.19 9.14
C ARG A 309 -1.43 15.00 8.56
N ASN A 310 -0.82 15.17 7.39
CA ASN A 310 -0.10 14.10 6.70
C ASN A 310 1.29 13.84 7.30
N TRP A 311 2.05 14.90 7.61
CA TRP A 311 3.39 14.79 8.18
C TRP A 311 3.38 14.19 9.60
N MET A 312 2.29 14.41 10.35
CA MET A 312 2.08 13.79 11.67
C MET A 312 2.09 12.26 11.65
N PHE A 313 1.81 11.61 10.51
CA PHE A 313 1.87 10.16 10.41
C PHE A 313 3.29 9.60 10.34
N THR A 314 4.26 10.39 9.88
CA THR A 314 5.66 9.95 9.70
C THR A 314 6.57 10.55 10.77
N GLU A 315 6.56 11.87 10.93
CA GLU A 315 7.50 12.63 11.77
C GLU A 315 6.77 13.70 12.59
N PRO A 316 5.97 13.29 13.59
CA PRO A 316 5.05 14.20 14.29
C PRO A 316 5.75 15.33 15.06
N LEU A 317 6.97 15.12 15.55
CA LEU A 317 7.70 16.17 16.27
C LEU A 317 8.17 17.28 15.32
N ASP A 318 8.65 16.91 14.14
CA ASP A 318 9.10 17.86 13.13
C ASP A 318 7.89 18.61 12.54
N ALA A 319 6.79 17.91 12.26
CA ALA A 319 5.51 18.50 11.86
C ALA A 319 4.97 19.50 12.90
N ALA A 320 4.98 19.14 14.19
CA ALA A 320 4.56 20.02 15.28
C ALA A 320 5.44 21.28 15.36
N THR A 321 6.76 21.09 15.26
CA THR A 321 7.74 22.18 15.34
C THR A 321 7.56 23.15 14.19
N TRP A 322 7.42 22.64 12.97
CA TRP A 322 7.17 23.46 11.79
C TRP A 322 5.84 24.22 11.89
N TYR A 323 4.74 23.53 12.19
CA TYR A 323 3.42 24.14 12.21
C TYR A 323 3.30 25.20 13.32
N MET A 324 3.81 24.89 14.51
CA MET A 324 3.91 25.86 15.60
C MET A 324 4.78 27.05 15.18
N GLY A 325 5.94 26.83 14.56
CA GLY A 325 6.84 27.87 14.07
C GLY A 325 6.22 28.79 13.01
N SER A 326 5.33 28.25 12.18
CA SER A 326 4.61 28.99 11.13
C SER A 326 3.48 29.88 11.65
N ALA A 327 2.98 29.60 12.86
CA ALA A 327 1.91 30.38 13.48
C ALA A 327 2.41 31.70 14.07
N GLY A 328 1.65 32.78 13.87
CA GLY A 328 1.87 34.05 14.56
C GLY A 328 1.60 33.94 16.06
N ASP A 329 2.12 34.88 16.85
CA ASP A 329 2.03 34.84 18.32
C ASP A 329 0.59 34.72 18.84
N SER A 330 -0.38 35.36 18.19
CA SER A 330 -1.81 35.26 18.54
C SER A 330 -2.42 33.90 18.26
N ASP A 331 -1.81 33.11 17.36
CA ASP A 331 -2.39 31.89 16.80
C ASP A 331 -1.72 30.64 17.37
N LYS A 332 -0.69 30.78 18.22
CA LYS A 332 0.04 29.67 18.86
C LYS A 332 -0.89 28.71 19.60
N GLN A 333 -1.87 29.24 20.33
CA GLN A 333 -2.87 28.40 21.01
C GLN A 333 -3.63 27.54 20.00
N ALA A 334 -4.20 28.16 18.96
CA ALA A 334 -4.98 27.45 17.96
C ALA A 334 -4.12 26.42 17.22
N ALA A 335 -2.86 26.76 16.91
CA ALA A 335 -1.92 25.83 16.30
C ALA A 335 -1.61 24.64 17.20
N GLY A 336 -1.41 24.87 18.51
CA GLY A 336 -1.20 23.82 19.49
C GLY A 336 -2.39 22.88 19.60
N GLU A 337 -3.62 23.41 19.61
CA GLU A 337 -4.82 22.57 19.63
C GLU A 337 -4.93 21.69 18.37
N GLN A 338 -4.57 22.20 17.19
CA GLN A 338 -4.55 21.39 15.96
C GLN A 338 -3.52 20.26 16.03
N ILE A 339 -2.33 20.54 16.56
CA ILE A 339 -1.30 19.52 16.78
C ILE A 339 -1.82 18.44 17.72
N ILE A 340 -2.45 18.83 18.83
CA ILE A 340 -3.01 17.90 19.83
C ILE A 340 -4.10 17.03 19.22
N SER A 341 -5.01 17.59 18.43
CA SER A 341 -6.09 16.83 17.80
C SER A 341 -5.59 15.76 16.82
N HIS A 342 -4.47 16.00 16.12
CA HIS A 342 -3.91 15.04 15.17
C HIS A 342 -2.96 14.03 15.83
N TRP A 343 -2.08 14.50 16.72
CA TRP A 343 -1.06 13.66 17.34
C TRP A 343 -1.61 12.88 18.54
N GLY A 344 -2.48 13.51 19.33
CA GLY A 344 -3.03 12.97 20.58
C GLY A 344 -3.82 11.68 20.38
N ARG A 345 -4.52 11.55 19.24
CA ARG A 345 -5.26 10.35 18.90
C ARG A 345 -4.36 9.12 18.67
N ASN A 346 -3.16 9.32 18.11
CA ASN A 346 -2.25 8.23 17.73
C ASN A 346 -1.17 7.96 18.80
N ASN A 347 -0.70 9.01 19.48
CA ASN A 347 0.34 8.90 20.50
C ASN A 347 0.17 10.00 21.57
N PRO A 348 -0.78 9.80 22.49
CA PRO A 348 -1.11 10.82 23.47
C PRO A 348 0.02 11.09 24.47
N GLN A 349 0.85 10.08 24.78
CA GLN A 349 1.98 10.26 25.69
C GLN A 349 3.07 11.14 25.07
N ALA A 350 3.39 10.95 23.78
CA ALA A 350 4.34 11.82 23.10
C ALA A 350 3.78 13.24 22.96
N THR A 351 2.49 13.37 22.67
CA THR A 351 1.79 14.67 22.59
C THR A 351 1.83 15.42 23.92
N LEU A 352 1.59 14.73 25.04
CA LEU A 352 1.69 15.30 26.39
C LEU A 352 3.11 15.81 26.68
N ASN A 353 4.14 15.01 26.36
CA ASN A 353 5.53 15.39 26.55
C ASN A 353 5.91 16.63 25.72
N TRP A 354 5.36 16.76 24.51
CA TRP A 354 5.54 17.94 23.67
C TRP A 354 4.81 19.16 24.26
N LEU A 355 3.55 18.99 24.69
CA LEU A 355 2.73 20.04 25.31
C LEU A 355 3.38 20.62 26.57
N GLU A 356 3.98 19.79 27.42
CA GLU A 356 4.73 20.21 28.61
C GLU A 356 5.95 21.10 28.29
N GLN A 357 6.40 21.13 27.03
CA GLN A 357 7.50 21.95 26.55
C GLN A 357 7.06 23.23 25.83
N GLN A 358 5.75 23.51 25.75
CA GLN A 358 5.20 24.69 25.07
C GLN A 358 4.73 25.74 26.11
N PRO A 359 5.59 26.66 26.58
CA PRO A 359 5.20 27.69 27.56
C PRO A 359 4.22 28.74 27.02
N GLU A 360 4.10 28.87 25.69
CA GLU A 360 3.26 29.86 25.00
C GLU A 360 1.79 29.45 24.85
N ILE A 361 1.43 28.21 25.21
CA ILE A 361 0.04 27.73 25.14
C ILE A 361 -0.53 27.42 26.53
N ASP A 362 -1.84 27.57 26.67
CA ASP A 362 -2.60 27.19 27.85
C ASP A 362 -2.57 25.68 28.04
N ASN A 363 -1.63 25.23 28.87
CA ASN A 363 -1.40 23.81 29.12
C ASN A 363 -2.62 23.11 29.75
N GLU A 364 -3.42 23.80 30.57
CA GLU A 364 -4.59 23.18 31.20
C GLU A 364 -5.69 22.92 30.17
N ALA A 365 -6.04 23.92 29.35
CA ALA A 365 -7.03 23.77 28.30
C ALA A 365 -6.61 22.71 27.25
N SER A 366 -5.33 22.73 26.87
CA SER A 366 -4.75 21.79 25.91
C SER A 366 -4.63 20.36 26.46
N THR A 367 -4.31 20.19 27.76
CA THR A 367 -4.29 18.87 28.41
C THR A 367 -5.68 18.27 28.41
N ARG A 368 -6.71 19.08 28.69
CA ARG A 368 -8.10 18.62 28.60
C ARG A 368 -8.46 18.16 27.19
N ASN A 369 -8.13 18.93 26.15
CA ASN A 369 -8.36 18.52 24.76
C ASN A 369 -7.62 17.21 24.43
N LEU A 370 -6.37 17.05 24.90
CA LEU A 370 -5.61 15.82 24.70
C LEU A 370 -6.30 14.60 25.33
N LEU A 371 -6.81 14.73 26.55
CA LEU A 371 -7.55 13.65 27.20
C LEU A 371 -8.85 13.34 26.47
N GLU A 372 -9.57 14.36 25.98
CA GLU A 372 -10.81 14.20 25.22
C GLU A 372 -10.59 13.51 23.87
N THR A 373 -9.55 13.89 23.13
CA THR A 373 -9.25 13.36 21.79
C THR A 373 -8.65 11.96 21.80
N SER A 374 -7.97 11.58 22.89
CA SER A 374 -7.33 10.27 23.02
C SER A 374 -8.19 9.20 23.69
N VAL A 375 -9.32 9.58 24.31
CA VAL A 375 -10.09 8.68 25.20
C VAL A 375 -10.59 7.39 24.53
N PHE A 376 -10.98 7.44 23.25
CA PHE A 376 -11.55 6.29 22.56
C PHE A 376 -10.51 5.26 22.11
N GLU A 377 -9.33 5.72 21.69
CA GLU A 377 -8.23 4.84 21.24
C GLU A 377 -7.30 4.46 22.41
N HIS A 378 -7.23 5.32 23.44
CA HIS A 378 -6.31 5.21 24.57
C HIS A 378 -7.01 5.53 25.91
N PRO A 379 -8.07 4.79 26.30
CA PRO A 379 -8.82 5.09 27.54
C PRO A 379 -7.96 5.01 28.80
N GLN A 380 -6.96 4.11 28.85
CA GLN A 380 -6.05 4.01 30.00
C GLN A 380 -5.18 5.26 30.17
N PHE A 381 -4.72 5.87 29.06
CA PHE A 381 -3.99 7.13 29.12
C PHE A 381 -4.86 8.21 29.76
N ALA A 382 -6.13 8.32 29.34
CA ALA A 382 -7.05 9.31 29.91
C ALA A 382 -7.30 9.08 31.42
N ILE A 383 -7.38 7.82 31.86
CA ILE A 383 -7.50 7.46 33.28
C ILE A 383 -6.28 7.92 34.09
N ASP A 384 -5.08 7.59 33.61
CA ASP A 384 -3.83 7.84 34.34
C ASP A 384 -3.54 9.34 34.49
N HIS A 385 -4.07 10.15 33.58
CA HIS A 385 -3.79 11.58 33.47
C HIS A 385 -4.96 12.48 33.87
N LEU A 386 -6.10 11.92 34.30
CA LEU A 386 -7.30 12.67 34.66
C LEU A 386 -7.06 13.71 35.77
N GLU A 387 -6.21 13.38 36.73
CA GLU A 387 -5.89 14.26 37.87
C GLU A 387 -5.00 15.46 37.50
N ARG A 388 -4.55 15.56 36.23
CA ARG A 388 -3.88 16.76 35.72
C ARG A 388 -4.84 17.94 35.53
N LEU A 389 -6.15 17.68 35.44
CA LEU A 389 -7.16 18.73 35.31
C LEU A 389 -7.45 19.35 36.67
N SER A 390 -7.71 20.66 36.74
CA SER A 390 -8.10 21.31 38.00
C SER A 390 -9.61 21.31 38.21
N SER A 391 -10.38 21.29 37.13
CA SER A 391 -11.85 21.37 37.15
C SER A 391 -12.50 20.01 37.39
N ASP A 392 -13.22 19.87 38.49
CA ASP A 392 -14.03 18.66 38.77
C ASP A 392 -15.07 18.39 37.69
N SER A 393 -15.61 19.45 37.07
CA SER A 393 -16.53 19.33 35.93
C SER A 393 -15.87 18.68 34.72
N ASP A 394 -14.63 19.06 34.41
CA ASP A 394 -13.90 18.47 33.27
C ASP A 394 -13.50 17.02 33.58
N LYS A 395 -13.10 16.73 34.84
CA LYS A 395 -12.81 15.36 35.28
C LYS A 395 -14.04 14.45 35.19
N GLN A 396 -15.20 14.94 35.58
CA GLN A 396 -16.46 14.19 35.45
C GLN A 396 -16.82 13.94 33.98
N ARG A 397 -16.76 14.96 33.12
CA ARG A 397 -17.02 14.83 31.68
C ARG A 397 -16.09 13.79 31.03
N ILE A 398 -14.79 13.88 31.28
CA ILE A 398 -13.81 12.94 30.72
C ILE A 398 -13.98 11.55 31.31
N SER A 399 -14.31 11.43 32.60
CA SER A 399 -14.65 10.13 33.20
C SER A 399 -15.84 9.47 32.51
N PHE A 400 -16.86 10.23 32.13
CA PHE A 400 -17.99 9.70 31.38
C PHE A 400 -17.57 9.24 29.97
N ASN A 401 -16.71 10.00 29.29
CA ASN A 401 -16.15 9.57 28.00
C ASN A 401 -15.29 8.30 28.11
N ILE A 402 -14.49 8.17 29.18
CA ILE A 402 -13.74 6.95 29.49
C ILE A 402 -14.69 5.77 29.66
N TYR A 403 -15.80 5.95 30.40
CA TYR A 403 -16.83 4.93 30.52
C TYR A 403 -17.37 4.49 29.16
N LEU A 404 -17.72 5.44 28.27
CA LEU A 404 -18.24 5.13 26.93
C LEU A 404 -17.23 4.33 26.09
N ALA A 405 -15.96 4.75 26.09
CA ALA A 405 -14.88 4.06 25.39
C ALA A 405 -14.70 2.62 25.91
N LEU A 406 -14.63 2.45 27.23
CA LEU A 406 -14.51 1.13 27.84
C LEU A 406 -15.75 0.26 27.64
N GLU A 407 -16.96 0.84 27.56
CA GLU A 407 -18.19 0.08 27.32
C GLU A 407 -18.23 -0.49 25.90
N HIS A 408 -17.75 0.28 24.92
CA HIS A 408 -17.57 -0.18 23.55
C HIS A 408 -16.60 -1.38 23.47
N GLU A 409 -15.53 -1.38 24.26
CA GLU A 409 -14.61 -2.53 24.34
C GLU A 409 -15.19 -3.70 25.15
N SER A 410 -15.74 -3.43 26.33
CA SER A 410 -16.22 -4.43 27.28
C SER A 410 -17.03 -3.81 28.41
N LYS A 411 -18.29 -4.24 28.53
CA LYS A 411 -19.17 -3.90 29.66
C LYS A 411 -18.54 -4.16 31.03
N GLN A 412 -17.71 -5.19 31.16
CA GLN A 412 -17.03 -5.49 32.42
C GLN A 412 -15.94 -4.45 32.75
N LYS A 413 -15.16 -4.01 31.76
CA LYS A 413 -14.15 -2.95 31.97
C LYS A 413 -14.83 -1.65 32.40
N ALA A 414 -15.90 -1.27 31.72
CA ALA A 414 -16.68 -0.08 32.06
C ALA A 414 -17.26 -0.16 33.49
N ALA A 415 -17.85 -1.30 33.86
CA ALA A 415 -18.38 -1.51 35.21
C ALA A 415 -17.30 -1.44 36.29
N ASN A 416 -16.12 -2.03 36.03
CA ASN A 416 -14.99 -1.96 36.94
C ASN A 416 -14.50 -0.51 37.12
N PHE A 417 -14.36 0.24 36.02
CA PHE A 417 -13.96 1.65 36.05
C PHE A 417 -14.93 2.50 36.88
N VAL A 418 -16.25 2.37 36.66
CA VAL A 418 -17.27 3.09 37.44
C VAL A 418 -17.17 2.73 38.92
N ALA A 419 -17.02 1.44 39.25
CA ALA A 419 -16.93 0.99 40.63
C ALA A 419 -15.69 1.51 41.37
N SER A 420 -14.57 1.69 40.67
CA SER A 420 -13.33 2.24 41.21
C SER A 420 -13.20 3.76 41.09
N SER A 421 -14.09 4.44 40.38
CA SER A 421 -13.97 5.86 40.09
C SER A 421 -14.30 6.72 41.31
N PRO A 422 -13.51 7.77 41.60
CA PRO A 422 -13.87 8.76 42.62
C PRO A 422 -15.15 9.53 42.24
N TYR A 423 -15.56 9.51 40.98
CA TYR A 423 -16.78 10.16 40.46
C TYR A 423 -17.97 9.19 40.32
N LYS A 424 -17.95 8.04 41.01
CA LYS A 424 -18.93 6.95 40.86
C LYS A 424 -20.38 7.44 40.84
N GLU A 425 -20.83 8.22 41.81
CA GLU A 425 -22.23 8.65 41.91
C GLU A 425 -22.63 9.54 40.73
N ALA A 426 -21.76 10.48 40.33
CA ALA A 426 -21.99 11.34 39.17
C ALA A 426 -22.06 10.50 37.87
N LEU A 427 -21.15 9.55 37.71
CA LEU A 427 -21.14 8.63 36.57
C LEU A 427 -22.40 7.75 36.52
N GLU A 428 -22.81 7.16 37.64
CA GLU A 428 -24.01 6.32 37.70
C GLU A 428 -25.27 7.10 37.28
N ASN A 429 -25.38 8.36 37.70
CA ASN A 429 -26.46 9.25 37.28
C ASN A 429 -26.40 9.56 35.78
N GLU A 430 -25.24 9.98 35.26
CA GLU A 430 -25.07 10.35 33.84
C GLU A 430 -25.27 9.15 32.90
N ILE A 431 -24.78 7.97 33.28
CA ILE A 431 -24.98 6.71 32.56
C ILE A 431 -26.47 6.35 32.51
N SER A 432 -27.20 6.55 33.62
CA SER A 432 -28.63 6.26 33.68
C SER A 432 -29.42 7.18 32.74
N GLU A 433 -29.12 8.47 32.75
CA GLU A 433 -29.73 9.43 31.82
C GLU A 433 -29.38 9.13 30.35
N TYR A 434 -28.13 8.78 30.07
CA TYR A 434 -27.70 8.40 28.73
C TYR A 434 -28.47 7.19 28.20
N ARG A 435 -28.63 6.15 29.02
CA ARG A 435 -29.39 4.94 28.65
C ARG A 435 -30.88 5.22 28.43
N LEU A 436 -31.47 6.11 29.22
CA LEU A 436 -32.84 6.58 29.02
C LEU A 436 -32.99 7.25 27.64
N ARG A 437 -32.08 8.18 27.29
CA ARG A 437 -32.09 8.86 25.98
C ARG A 437 -31.92 7.88 24.82
N GLN A 438 -31.05 6.88 24.95
CA GLN A 438 -30.87 5.85 23.91
C GLN A 438 -32.15 5.02 23.69
N ALA A 439 -32.80 4.59 24.79
CA ALA A 439 -34.05 3.84 24.70
C ALA A 439 -35.20 4.67 24.09
N GLU A 440 -35.27 5.97 24.38
CA GLU A 440 -36.24 6.86 23.75
C GLU A 440 -36.00 7.02 22.24
N GLN A 441 -34.74 7.12 21.81
CA GLN A 441 -34.38 7.20 20.39
C GLN A 441 -34.67 5.91 19.62
N GLU A 442 -34.40 4.75 20.22
CA GLU A 442 -34.75 3.45 19.63
C GLU A 442 -36.27 3.28 19.47
N ASN A 443 -37.04 3.73 20.46
CA ASN A 443 -38.51 3.70 20.41
C ASN A 443 -39.13 4.74 19.46
N ALA A 444 -38.37 5.79 19.09
CA ALA A 444 -38.79 6.82 18.15
C ALA A 444 -38.40 6.53 16.69
N ARG A 445 -37.66 5.45 16.42
CA ARG A 445 -37.36 5.00 15.06
C ARG A 445 -38.61 4.31 14.47
N PRO A 446 -39.13 4.77 13.32
CA PRO A 446 -40.36 4.25 12.71
C PRO A 446 -40.26 2.81 12.21
#